data_AF-A0A397U4I6-F1
#
_entry.id   AF-A0A397U4I6-F1
#
_cell.length_a   1.000
_cell.length_b   1.000
_cell.length_c   1.000
_cell.angle_alpha   90.00
_cell.angle_beta   90.00
_cell.angle_gamma   90.00
#
_symmetry.space_group_name_H-M   'P 1'
#
loop_
_entity.id
_entity.type
_entity.pdbx_description
1 polymer ?
#
loop_
_entity_poly.entity_id
_entity_poly.type
_entity_poly.pdbx_seq_one_letter_code
_entity_poly.pdbx_strand_id
1 'polypeptide(L)'
;MPKYKYHETEWSLWDRFDIEGDLTLTEFLDYFKKNHELEVTMLSCGVTMLYAFFIQGKKREERKNMKLSQLVETISKKPIPPHVKALTLEMRVNDRNDEKVEVPYVRLVIRK
;
A
#
# COMPACT_ATOMS: atom_id res chain seq x y z
N MET A 1 1.05 26.14 -4.08
CA MET A 1 0.49 24.77 -4.21
C MET A 1 0.27 24.23 -2.81
N PRO A 2 -0.85 23.55 -2.52
CA PRO A 2 -1.06 22.93 -1.22
C PRO A 2 0.12 22.00 -0.88
N LYS A 3 0.69 22.20 0.30
CA LYS A 3 1.74 21.34 0.86
C LYS A 3 1.15 20.61 2.04
N TYR A 4 1.44 19.32 2.11
CA TYR A 4 1.07 18.43 3.19
C TYR A 4 2.33 17.97 3.89
N LYS A 5 2.18 17.45 5.12
CA LYS A 5 3.31 16.99 5.90
C LYS A 5 2.91 15.78 6.73
N TYR A 6 3.79 14.78 6.77
CA TYR A 6 3.80 13.78 7.82
C TYR A 6 5.19 13.78 8.44
N HIS A 7 5.27 13.79 9.77
CA HIS A 7 6.52 13.96 10.51
C HIS A 7 7.31 15.20 10.02
N GLU A 8 8.54 15.00 9.55
CA GLU A 8 9.40 16.01 8.95
C GLU A 8 9.35 16.02 7.41
N THR A 9 8.58 15.12 6.79
CA THR A 9 8.49 14.97 5.33
C THR A 9 7.37 15.83 4.75
N GLU A 10 7.73 16.81 3.92
CA GLU A 10 6.77 17.58 3.11
C GLU A 10 6.45 16.85 1.80
N TRP A 11 5.20 16.92 1.37
CA TRP A 11 4.74 16.36 0.10
C TRP A 11 3.60 17.18 -0.51
N SER A 12 3.28 16.89 -1.76
CA SER A 12 2.26 17.52 -2.58
C SER A 12 1.51 16.46 -3.40
N LEU A 13 0.39 16.82 -4.01
CA LEU A 13 -0.40 15.88 -4.83
C LEU A 13 0.35 15.28 -6.04
N TRP A 14 1.54 15.79 -6.36
CA TRP A 14 2.41 15.30 -7.43
C TRP A 14 3.43 14.26 -6.96
N ASP A 15 3.60 14.13 -5.65
CA ASP A 15 4.51 13.17 -5.06
C ASP A 15 3.86 11.79 -5.01
N ARG A 16 4.72 10.76 -4.93
CA ARG A 16 4.33 9.36 -4.81
C ARG A 16 5.46 8.56 -4.19
N PHE A 17 5.13 7.42 -3.60
CA PHE A 17 6.12 6.41 -3.28
C PHE A 17 6.37 5.53 -4.50
N ASP A 18 7.61 5.40 -4.95
CA ASP A 18 7.99 4.45 -6.00
C ASP A 18 8.65 3.23 -5.33
N ILE A 19 7.99 2.08 -5.41
CA ILE A 19 8.49 0.81 -4.85
C ILE A 19 8.76 -0.15 -6.01
N GLU A 20 9.99 -0.64 -6.09
CA GLU A 20 10.37 -1.67 -7.06
C GLU A 20 10.21 -3.08 -6.50
N GLY A 21 9.63 -3.96 -7.31
CA GLY A 21 9.47 -5.38 -6.98
C GLY A 21 8.07 -5.70 -6.46
N ASP A 22 7.59 -6.88 -6.84
CA ASP A 22 6.33 -7.39 -6.31
C ASP A 22 6.55 -7.88 -4.87
N LEU A 23 6.20 -7.03 -3.91
CA LEU A 23 6.30 -7.30 -2.48
C LEU A 23 5.14 -8.17 -2.00
N THR A 24 5.39 -8.96 -0.95
CA THR A 24 4.32 -9.53 -0.14
C THR A 24 3.62 -8.42 0.64
N LEU A 25 2.39 -8.68 1.09
CA LEU A 25 1.69 -7.74 1.98
C LEU A 25 2.53 -7.45 3.23
N THR A 26 3.14 -8.46 3.86
CA THR A 26 4.00 -8.24 5.03
C THR A 26 5.20 -7.36 4.72
N GLU A 27 5.92 -7.63 3.63
CA GLU A 27 7.07 -6.80 3.21
C GLU A 27 6.66 -5.34 2.98
N PHE A 28 5.49 -5.11 2.39
CA PHE A 28 4.95 -3.77 2.16
C PHE A 28 4.61 -3.05 3.48
N LEU A 29 3.91 -3.72 4.40
CA LEU A 29 3.58 -3.14 5.71
C LEU A 29 4.85 -2.81 6.51
N ASP A 30 5.82 -3.71 6.49
CA ASP A 30 7.11 -3.54 7.14
C ASP A 30 7.92 -2.39 6.54
N TYR A 31 7.87 -2.20 5.21
CA TYR A 31 8.56 -1.11 4.53
C TYR A 31 8.11 0.26 5.06
N PHE A 32 6.80 0.50 5.13
CA PHE A 32 6.27 1.77 5.65
C PHE A 32 6.52 1.95 7.14
N LYS A 33 6.43 0.87 7.92
CA LYS A 33 6.72 0.93 9.34
C LYS A 33 8.18 1.25 9.64
N LYS A 34 9.12 0.61 8.93
CA LYS A 34 10.58 0.74 9.18
C LYS A 34 11.16 2.01 8.57
N ASN A 35 10.73 2.40 7.37
CA ASN A 35 11.38 3.48 6.62
C ASN A 35 10.68 4.83 6.79
N HIS A 36 9.39 4.83 7.13
CA HIS A 36 8.59 6.05 7.22
C HIS A 36 7.94 6.25 8.58
N GLU A 37 8.08 5.31 9.52
CA GLU A 37 7.39 5.33 10.82
C GLU A 37 5.87 5.49 10.65
N LEU A 38 5.32 4.78 9.66
CA LEU A 38 3.89 4.82 9.33
C LEU A 38 3.27 3.43 9.48
N GLU A 39 2.18 3.35 10.24
CA GLU A 39 1.38 2.14 10.35
C GLU A 39 0.24 2.16 9.33
N VAL A 40 0.34 1.30 8.31
CA VAL A 40 -0.71 1.15 7.31
C VAL A 40 -1.94 0.49 7.96
N THR A 41 -3.06 1.21 7.98
CA THR A 41 -4.34 0.75 8.53
C THR A 41 -5.26 0.20 7.44
N MET A 42 -5.13 0.69 6.21
CA MET A 42 -5.91 0.24 5.05
C MET A 42 -5.08 0.38 3.77
N LEU A 43 -5.24 -0.56 2.84
CA LEU A 43 -4.58 -0.57 1.53
C LEU A 43 -5.56 -1.00 0.44
N SER A 44 -5.63 -0.23 -0.65
CA SER A 44 -6.49 -0.49 -1.80
C SER A 44 -5.75 -0.33 -3.14
N CYS A 45 -6.18 -1.08 -4.14
CA CYS A 45 -5.77 -0.94 -5.54
C CYS A 45 -7.03 -0.62 -6.36
N GLY A 46 -7.20 0.66 -6.73
CA GLY A 46 -8.48 1.17 -7.24
C GLY A 46 -9.62 0.85 -6.28
N VAL A 47 -10.69 0.23 -6.77
CA VAL A 47 -11.85 -0.17 -5.94
C VAL A 47 -11.63 -1.43 -5.10
N THR A 48 -10.48 -2.10 -5.23
CA THR A 48 -10.20 -3.37 -4.55
C THR A 48 -9.48 -3.13 -3.22
N MET A 49 -10.13 -3.42 -2.09
CA MET A 49 -9.49 -3.34 -0.77
C MET A 49 -8.64 -4.60 -0.51
N LEU A 50 -7.32 -4.43 -0.51
CA LEU A 50 -6.34 -5.52 -0.34
C LEU A 50 -6.18 -5.89 1.13
N TYR A 51 -6.08 -4.87 1.98
CA TYR A 51 -5.86 -5.02 3.41
C TYR A 51 -6.59 -3.95 4.23
N ALA A 52 -7.09 -4.34 5.39
CA ALA A 52 -7.53 -3.44 6.44
C ALA A 52 -7.30 -4.13 7.80
N PHE A 53 -6.92 -3.35 8.83
CA PHE A 53 -6.57 -3.90 10.15
C PHE A 53 -7.73 -4.68 10.82
N PHE A 54 -8.98 -4.37 10.47
CA PHE A 54 -10.19 -4.99 11.01
C PHE A 54 -10.63 -6.27 10.26
N ILE A 55 -9.88 -6.72 9.24
CA ILE A 55 -10.16 -8.01 8.59
C ILE A 55 -9.89 -9.16 9.56
N GLN A 56 -10.86 -10.09 9.67
CA GLN A 56 -10.79 -11.26 10.56
C GLN A 56 -9.50 -12.05 10.41
N GLY A 57 -8.96 -12.54 11.54
CA GLY A 57 -7.61 -13.12 11.65
C GLY A 57 -7.26 -14.17 10.60
N LYS A 58 -8.15 -15.15 10.32
CA LYS A 58 -7.85 -16.21 9.34
C LYS A 58 -7.57 -15.67 7.93
N LYS A 59 -8.42 -14.75 7.44
CA LYS A 59 -8.23 -14.11 6.12
C LYS A 59 -7.03 -13.17 6.11
N ARG A 60 -6.68 -12.59 7.26
CA ARG A 60 -5.50 -11.73 7.40
C ARG A 60 -4.23 -12.55 7.24
N GLU A 61 -4.11 -13.68 7.95
CA GLU A 61 -2.91 -14.54 7.88
C GLU A 61 -2.70 -15.13 6.49
N GLU A 62 -3.76 -15.58 5.82
CA GLU A 62 -3.68 -16.09 4.43
C GLU A 62 -3.12 -15.03 3.46
N ARG A 63 -3.51 -13.76 3.63
CA ARG A 63 -3.11 -12.67 2.74
C ARG A 63 -1.70 -12.14 3.00
N LYS A 64 -1.21 -12.22 4.24
CA LYS A 64 0.09 -11.65 4.64
C LYS A 64 1.25 -12.12 3.76
N ASN A 65 1.24 -13.40 3.41
CA ASN A 65 2.33 -14.04 2.67
C ASN A 65 2.15 -13.96 1.14
N MET A 66 1.01 -13.46 0.66
CA MET A 66 0.75 -13.31 -0.76
C MET A 66 1.43 -12.06 -1.31
N LYS A 67 1.90 -12.14 -2.56
CA LYS A 67 2.37 -10.98 -3.30
C LYS A 67 1.21 -10.02 -3.58
N LEU A 68 1.49 -8.72 -3.65
CA LEU A 68 0.49 -7.69 -3.88
C LEU A 68 -0.20 -7.88 -5.25
N SER A 69 0.54 -8.29 -6.28
CA SER A 69 -0.06 -8.66 -7.57
C SER A 69 -1.07 -9.81 -7.43
N GLN A 70 -0.69 -10.88 -6.72
CA GLN A 70 -1.53 -12.05 -6.48
C GLN A 70 -2.77 -11.70 -5.64
N LEU A 71 -2.63 -10.81 -4.66
CA LEU A 71 -3.75 -10.32 -3.85
C LEU A 71 -4.76 -9.55 -4.69
N VAL A 72 -4.28 -8.68 -5.58
CA VAL A 72 -5.14 -7.96 -6.52
C VAL A 72 -5.91 -8.95 -7.37
N GLU A 73 -5.25 -9.94 -7.97
CA GLU A 73 -5.91 -10.92 -8.83
C GLU A 73 -6.93 -11.79 -8.07
N THR A 74 -6.57 -12.20 -6.86
CA THR A 74 -7.40 -13.07 -6.01
C THR A 74 -8.67 -12.37 -5.53
N ILE A 75 -8.56 -11.11 -5.09
CA ILE A 75 -9.69 -10.37 -4.52
C ILE A 75 -10.57 -9.78 -5.64
N SER A 76 -9.96 -9.27 -6.71
CA SER A 76 -10.71 -8.76 -7.87
C SER A 76 -11.30 -9.87 -8.74
N LYS A 77 -10.81 -11.11 -8.58
CA LYS A 77 -11.11 -12.27 -9.43
C LYS A 77 -10.82 -12.02 -10.91
N LYS A 78 -9.86 -11.14 -11.20
CA LYS A 78 -9.45 -10.76 -12.55
C LYS A 78 -7.92 -10.78 -12.64
N PRO A 79 -7.33 -11.41 -13.67
CA PRO A 79 -5.89 -11.37 -13.85
C PRO A 79 -5.42 -9.95 -14.19
N ILE A 80 -4.21 -9.59 -13.75
CA ILE A 80 -3.57 -8.33 -14.13
C ILE A 80 -3.08 -8.48 -15.58
N PRO A 81 -3.53 -7.61 -16.51
CA PRO A 81 -3.14 -7.71 -17.91
C PRO A 81 -1.61 -7.73 -18.09
N PRO A 82 -1.05 -8.51 -19.04
CA PRO A 82 0.40 -8.65 -19.20
C PRO A 82 1.16 -7.34 -19.42
N HIS A 83 0.53 -6.35 -20.05
CA HIS A 83 1.12 -5.03 -20.33
C HIS A 83 1.21 -4.13 -19.08
N VAL A 84 0.51 -4.46 -17.99
CA VAL A 84 0.53 -3.68 -16.76
C VAL A 84 1.82 -4.00 -16.00
N LYS A 85 2.71 -3.00 -15.94
CA LYS A 85 4.00 -3.08 -15.25
C LYS A 85 3.97 -2.58 -13.82
N ALA A 86 3.03 -1.71 -13.49
CA ALA A 86 2.93 -1.11 -12.16
C ALA A 86 1.47 -1.00 -11.71
N LEU A 87 1.28 -1.09 -10.39
CA LEU A 87 0.00 -0.90 -9.72
C LEU A 87 0.01 0.43 -8.97
N THR A 88 -1.14 1.10 -8.96
CA THR A 88 -1.37 2.30 -8.14
C THR A 88 -2.11 1.87 -6.89
N LEU A 89 -1.49 2.07 -5.73
CA LEU A 89 -2.05 1.72 -4.43
C LEU A 89 -2.33 2.98 -3.63
N GLU A 90 -3.46 2.99 -2.96
CA GLU A 90 -3.84 4.02 -2.00
C GLU A 90 -3.84 3.40 -0.61
N MET A 91 -3.38 4.16 0.38
CA MET A 91 -3.29 3.68 1.75
C MET A 91 -3.77 4.72 2.74
N ARG A 92 -4.35 4.23 3.83
CA ARG A 92 -4.57 5.01 5.06
C ARG A 92 -3.52 4.58 6.06
N VAL A 93 -2.94 5.55 6.74
CA VAL A 93 -1.86 5.34 7.70
C VAL A 93 -2.13 6.07 9.00
N ASN A 94 -1.59 5.53 10.08
CA ASN A 94 -1.39 6.23 11.33
C ASN A 94 0.10 6.58 11.48
N ASP A 95 0.38 7.73 12.08
CA ASP A 95 1.73 8.17 12.41
C ASP A 95 2.20 7.54 13.75
N ARG A 96 3.40 7.90 14.21
CA ARG A 96 3.98 7.43 15.48
C ARG A 96 3.21 7.86 16.75
N ASN A 97 2.26 8.79 16.62
CA ASN A 97 1.38 9.27 17.69
C ASN A 97 -0.03 8.66 17.57
N ASP A 98 -0.21 7.65 16.72
CA ASP A 98 -1.50 7.05 16.36
C ASP A 98 -2.49 8.03 15.70
N GLU A 99 -2.00 9.15 15.16
CA GLU A 99 -2.82 10.12 14.43
C GLU A 99 -2.95 9.74 12.95
N LYS A 100 -4.16 9.88 12.41
CA LYS A 100 -4.41 9.64 10.99
C LYS A 100 -3.84 10.78 10.17
N VAL A 101 -2.89 10.46 9.29
CA VAL A 101 -2.24 11.43 8.41
C VAL A 101 -2.44 11.05 6.94
N GLU A 102 -2.44 12.06 6.08
CA GLU A 102 -2.46 11.86 4.63
C GLU A 102 -1.05 11.67 4.09
N VAL A 103 -0.93 10.79 3.10
CA VAL A 103 0.32 10.44 2.45
C VAL A 103 0.11 10.29 0.94
N PRO A 104 1.18 10.43 0.14
CA PRO A 104 1.13 10.15 -1.29
C PRO A 104 0.64 8.73 -1.60
N TYR A 105 0.13 8.53 -2.81
CA TYR A 105 -0.14 7.19 -3.33
C TYR A 105 1.16 6.44 -3.61
N VAL A 106 1.05 5.11 -3.77
CA VAL A 106 2.19 4.24 -4.07
C VAL A 106 2.10 3.73 -5.50
N ARG A 107 3.19 3.85 -6.24
CA ARG A 107 3.44 3.15 -7.50
C ARG A 107 4.29 1.93 -7.22
N LEU A 108 3.69 0.74 -7.29
CA LEU A 108 4.36 -0.54 -7.11
C LEU A 108 4.71 -1.14 -8.47
N VAL A 109 6.00 -1.28 -8.80
CA VAL A 109 6.45 -1.92 -10.05
C VAL A 109 6.50 -3.44 -9.87
N ILE A 110 5.54 -4.14 -10.48
CA ILE A 110 5.38 -5.59 -10.38
C ILE A 110 6.10 -6.36 -11.49
N ARG A 111 6.44 -5.72 -12.62
CA ARG A 111 7.10 -6.33 -13.79
C ARG A 111 8.00 -5.29 -14.47
N LYS A 112 9.15 -5.73 -15.01
CA LYS A 112 10.07 -4.87 -15.79
C LYS A 112 9.67 -4.79 -17.26
#